data_AF-W4GLC4-F1
#
_entry.id   AF-W4GLC4-F1
#
_cell.length_a   1.000
_cell.length_b   1.000
_cell.length_c   1.000
_cell.angle_alpha   90.00
_cell.angle_beta   90.00
_cell.angle_gamma   90.00
#
_symmetry.space_group_name_H-M   'P 1'
#
loop_
_entity.id
_entity.type
_entity.pdbx_description
1 polymer ?
#
loop_
_entity_poly.entity_id
_entity_poly.type
_entity_poly.pdbx_seq_one_letter_code
_entity_poly.pdbx_strand_id
1 'polypeptide(L)'
;MRTRSKQKGPTDAEKMRVLVAHEQGEDSRVVAKHNSVAMTTVRRVINKGNVNNLPRGGTRLGRTKVTPAIREALERYVDNNCTYTLTATKHFIANDFPGTDLSL
;
A
#
# COMPACT_ATOMS: atom_id res chain seq x y z
N MET A 1 7.55 -15.91 -35.36
CA MET A 1 6.69 -15.39 -34.26
C MET A 1 7.37 -14.18 -33.64
N ARG A 2 6.78 -12.98 -33.69
CA ARG A 2 7.30 -11.81 -32.96
C ARG A 2 7.00 -12.00 -31.47
N THR A 3 8.03 -12.14 -30.65
CA THR A 3 7.89 -12.15 -29.20
C THR A 3 7.34 -10.78 -28.78
N ARG A 4 6.14 -10.75 -28.18
CA ARG A 4 5.64 -9.54 -27.52
C ARG A 4 6.57 -9.28 -26.34
N SER A 5 7.47 -8.30 -26.47
CA SER A 5 8.18 -7.77 -25.32
C SER A 5 7.16 -7.31 -24.28
N LYS A 6 7.44 -7.54 -22.98
CA LYS A 6 6.61 -6.99 -21.89
C LYS A 6 6.54 -5.48 -22.12
N GLN A 7 5.39 -4.98 -22.55
CA GLN A 7 5.22 -3.54 -22.71
C GLN A 7 5.35 -2.90 -21.34
N LYS A 8 6.32 -2.00 -21.20
CA LYS A 8 6.46 -1.16 -20.02
C LYS A 8 5.18 -0.32 -19.93
N GLY A 9 4.47 -0.43 -18.81
CA GLY A 9 3.28 0.38 -18.57
C GLY A 9 3.63 1.88 -18.62
N PRO A 10 2.63 2.75 -18.87
CA PRO A 10 2.88 4.17 -19.02
C PRO A 10 3.51 4.76 -17.75
N THR A 11 4.53 5.58 -17.95
CA THR A 11 5.26 6.28 -16.90
C THR A 11 4.38 7.36 -16.28
N ASP A 12 4.64 7.75 -15.03
CA ASP A 12 3.82 8.75 -14.35
C ASP A 12 3.87 10.12 -15.07
N ALA A 13 4.98 10.46 -15.73
CA ALA A 13 5.08 11.64 -16.58
C ALA A 13 4.15 11.58 -17.82
N GLU A 14 4.02 10.41 -18.47
CA GLU A 14 3.13 10.22 -19.62
C GLU A 14 1.67 10.37 -19.21
N LYS A 15 1.30 9.82 -18.06
CA LYS A 15 -0.03 9.99 -17.50
C LYS A 15 -0.28 11.45 -17.08
N MET A 16 0.75 12.16 -16.59
CA MET A 16 0.62 13.55 -16.18
C MET A 16 0.30 14.45 -17.37
N ARG A 17 0.97 14.23 -18.51
CA ARG A 17 0.65 14.95 -19.76
C ARG A 17 -0.80 14.77 -20.19
N VAL A 18 -1.33 13.54 -20.05
CA VAL A 18 -2.76 13.27 -20.34
C VAL A 18 -3.68 14.02 -19.38
N LEU A 19 -3.32 14.08 -18.09
CA LEU A 19 -4.11 14.78 -17.08
C LEU A 19 -4.13 16.30 -17.33
N VAL A 20 -2.97 16.91 -17.59
CA VAL A 20 -2.85 18.34 -17.90
C VAL A 20 -3.64 18.71 -19.15
N ALA A 21 -3.56 17.91 -20.22
CA ALA A 21 -4.34 18.13 -21.43
C ALA A 21 -5.86 18.13 -21.15
N HIS A 22 -6.32 17.21 -20.30
CA HIS A 22 -7.72 17.16 -19.89
C HIS A 22 -8.13 18.41 -19.08
N GLU A 23 -7.28 18.87 -18.15
CA GLU A 23 -7.54 20.08 -17.35
C GLU A 23 -7.54 21.36 -18.22
N GLN A 24 -6.75 21.40 -19.28
CA GLN A 24 -6.70 22.49 -20.25
C GLN A 24 -7.83 22.44 -21.30
N GLY A 25 -8.70 21.41 -21.26
CA GLY A 25 -9.78 21.21 -22.23
C GLY A 25 -9.31 20.72 -23.61
N GLU A 26 -8.06 20.29 -23.72
CA GLU A 26 -7.50 19.70 -24.94
C GLU A 26 -7.95 18.24 -25.14
N ASP A 27 -7.78 17.71 -26.35
CA ASP A 27 -8.11 16.30 -26.63
C ASP A 27 -7.06 15.34 -26.05
N SER A 28 -7.31 14.94 -24.79
CA SER A 28 -6.54 13.93 -24.06
C SER A 28 -6.37 12.59 -24.81
N ARG A 29 -7.25 12.24 -25.77
CA ARG A 29 -7.11 11.01 -26.56
C ARG A 29 -5.96 11.08 -27.54
N VAL A 30 -5.75 12.25 -28.15
CA VAL A 30 -4.64 12.50 -29.06
C VAL A 30 -3.33 12.44 -28.29
N VAL A 31 -3.25 13.13 -27.15
CA VAL A 31 -2.09 13.11 -26.25
C VAL A 31 -1.77 11.67 -25.82
N ALA A 32 -2.78 10.88 -25.46
CA ALA A 32 -2.58 9.48 -25.08
C ALA A 32 -2.01 8.61 -26.20
N LYS A 33 -2.48 8.80 -27.45
CA LYS A 33 -1.98 8.06 -28.63
C LYS A 33 -0.50 8.36 -28.88
N HIS A 34 -0.08 9.62 -28.77
CA HIS A 34 1.32 10.00 -28.93
C HIS A 34 2.22 9.51 -27.79
N ASN A 35 1.66 9.32 -26.59
CA ASN A 35 2.39 8.87 -25.40
C ASN A 35 2.26 7.37 -25.12
N SER A 36 1.71 6.58 -26.05
CA SER A 36 1.47 5.14 -25.88
C SER A 36 0.66 4.79 -24.61
N VAL A 37 -0.23 5.68 -24.16
CA VAL A 37 -1.06 5.48 -22.98
C VAL A 37 -2.36 4.79 -23.40
N ALA A 38 -2.62 3.60 -22.84
CA ALA A 38 -3.86 2.89 -23.11
C ALA A 38 -5.09 3.69 -22.64
N MET A 39 -6.18 3.65 -23.41
CA MET A 39 -7.39 4.42 -23.11
C MET A 39 -8.04 4.08 -21.76
N THR A 40 -7.89 2.84 -21.30
CA THR A 40 -8.29 2.42 -19.94
C THR A 40 -7.51 3.17 -18.86
N THR A 41 -6.22 3.44 -19.11
CA THR A 41 -5.38 4.22 -18.19
C THR A 41 -5.76 5.69 -18.22
N VAL A 42 -6.05 6.25 -19.40
CA VAL A 42 -6.52 7.65 -19.54
C VAL A 42 -7.78 7.89 -18.72
N ARG A 43 -8.81 7.04 -18.89
CA ARG A 43 -10.05 7.10 -18.11
C ARG A 43 -9.77 7.03 -16.61
N ARG A 44 -8.89 6.12 -16.19
CA ARG A 44 -8.51 5.98 -14.78
C ARG A 44 -7.82 7.24 -14.23
N VAL A 45 -6.91 7.83 -14.99
CA VAL A 45 -6.16 9.03 -14.60
C VAL A 45 -7.09 10.23 -14.48
N ILE A 46 -7.97 10.43 -15.48
CA ILE A 46 -8.98 11.50 -15.47
C ILE A 46 -9.94 11.33 -14.29
N ASN A 47 -10.53 10.14 -14.12
CA ASN A 47 -11.49 9.89 -13.03
C ASN A 47 -10.86 10.04 -11.65
N LYS A 48 -9.57 9.74 -11.51
CA LYS A 48 -8.85 9.86 -10.24
C LYS A 48 -8.37 11.29 -9.98
N GLY A 49 -8.19 12.10 -11.02
CA GLY A 49 -7.65 13.46 -10.93
C GLY A 49 -6.18 13.53 -10.48
N ASN A 50 -5.47 12.41 -10.40
CA ASN A 50 -4.04 12.39 -10.09
C ASN A 50 -3.35 11.15 -10.67
N VAL A 51 -2.04 11.28 -10.86
CA VAL A 51 -1.16 10.24 -11.38
C VAL A 51 -0.43 9.44 -10.31
N ASN A 52 -0.39 9.94 -9.08
CA ASN A 52 0.30 9.31 -7.98
C ASN A 52 -0.29 7.92 -7.73
N ASN A 53 0.56 6.89 -7.69
CA ASN A 53 0.12 5.59 -7.21
C ASN A 53 -0.09 5.70 -5.69
N LEU A 54 -1.33 5.48 -5.24
CA LEU A 54 -1.57 5.28 -3.81
C LEU A 54 -0.77 4.05 -3.37
N PRO A 55 -0.23 4.05 -2.14
CA PRO A 55 0.42 2.87 -1.60
C PRO A 55 -0.54 1.68 -1.72
N ARG A 56 -0.06 0.61 -2.35
CA ARG A 56 -0.85 -0.61 -2.54
C ARG A 56 -0.58 -1.55 -1.39
N GLY A 57 -1.64 -2.10 -0.81
CA GLY A 57 -1.55 -2.99 0.35
C GLY A 57 -1.37 -2.20 1.66
N GLY A 58 -0.90 -2.89 2.68
CA GLY A 58 -0.73 -2.34 4.03
C GLY A 58 -1.72 -2.88 5.05
N THR A 59 -1.44 -2.58 6.31
CA THR A 59 -2.22 -3.05 7.45
C THR A 59 -3.37 -2.09 7.74
N ARG A 60 -4.56 -2.62 8.01
CA ARG A 60 -5.68 -1.81 8.48
C ARG A 60 -5.51 -1.56 9.98
N LEU A 61 -5.62 -0.29 10.41
CA LEU A 61 -5.39 0.12 11.80
C LEU A 61 -6.25 -0.64 12.84
N GLY A 62 -7.43 -1.16 12.46
CA GLY A 62 -8.28 -1.99 13.32
C GLY A 62 -8.15 -3.51 13.16
N ARG A 63 -7.21 -4.00 12.34
CA ARG A 63 -6.93 -5.45 12.16
C ARG A 63 -5.57 -5.88 12.69
N THR A 64 -4.77 -4.95 13.22
CA THR A 64 -3.47 -5.26 13.79
C THR A 64 -3.65 -5.91 15.17
N LYS A 65 -3.20 -7.15 15.34
CA LYS A 65 -3.22 -7.82 16.66
C LYS A 65 -2.29 -7.17 17.68
N VAL A 66 -1.15 -6.67 17.22
CA VAL A 66 -0.12 -6.04 18.05
C VAL A 66 -0.29 -4.52 17.96
N THR A 67 -0.89 -3.94 18.99
CA THR A 67 -0.96 -2.48 19.15
C THR A 67 0.38 -1.92 19.64
N PRO A 68 0.64 -0.61 19.52
CA PRO A 68 1.85 -0.01 20.07
C PRO A 68 2.04 -0.30 21.57
N ALA A 69 0.96 -0.29 22.36
CA ALA A 69 1.00 -0.61 23.78
C ALA A 69 1.38 -2.09 24.06
N ILE A 70 0.84 -3.02 23.25
CA ILE A 70 1.21 -4.44 23.34
C ILE A 70 2.70 -4.62 22.98
N ARG A 71 3.18 -3.90 21.96
CA ARG A 71 4.60 -3.93 21.57
C ARG A 71 5.50 -3.43 22.71
N GLU A 72 5.17 -2.30 23.32
CA GLU A 72 5.92 -1.75 24.45
C GLU A 72 5.93 -2.70 25.66
N ALA A 73 4.82 -3.41 25.93
CA ALA A 73 4.80 -4.44 26.96
C ALA A 73 5.72 -5.63 26.61
N LEU A 74 5.69 -6.09 25.36
CA LEU A 74 6.60 -7.15 24.89
C LEU A 74 8.08 -6.75 25.02
N GLU A 75 8.42 -5.52 24.63
CA GLU A 75 9.78 -4.99 24.77
C GLU A 75 10.22 -4.98 26.26
N ARG A 76 9.36 -4.47 27.17
CA ARG A 76 9.63 -4.52 28.61
C ARG A 76 9.81 -5.93 29.17
N TYR A 77 9.05 -6.92 28.70
CA TYR A 77 9.20 -8.30 29.15
C TYR A 77 10.54 -8.91 28.77
N VAL A 78 10.96 -8.67 27.52
CA VAL A 78 12.25 -9.15 27.01
C VAL A 78 13.41 -8.46 27.73
N ASP A 79 13.30 -7.15 27.96
CA ASP A 79 14.33 -6.37 28.66
C ASP A 79 14.46 -6.76 30.13
N ASN A 80 13.34 -7.07 30.80
CA ASN A 80 13.34 -7.50 32.20
C ASN A 80 13.91 -8.91 32.36
N ASN A 81 13.58 -9.83 31.46
CA ASN A 81 14.12 -11.19 31.49
C ASN A 81 14.08 -11.83 30.09
N CYS A 82 15.26 -11.94 29.49
CA CYS A 82 15.45 -12.53 28.17
C CYS A 82 15.27 -14.06 28.12
N THR A 83 15.05 -14.73 29.26
CA THR A 83 14.79 -16.19 29.31
C THR A 83 13.32 -16.55 29.16
N TYR A 84 12.41 -15.57 29.15
CA TYR A 84 11.00 -15.85 28.95
C TYR A 84 10.73 -16.47 27.58
N THR A 85 9.96 -17.56 27.59
CA THR A 85 9.53 -18.23 26.36
C THR A 85 8.41 -17.44 25.69
N LEU A 86 8.23 -17.64 24.38
CA LEU A 86 7.12 -17.03 23.63
C LEU A 86 5.74 -17.39 24.20
N THR A 87 5.60 -18.61 24.71
CA THR A 87 4.35 -19.05 25.37
C THR A 87 4.10 -18.26 26.65
N ALA A 88 5.14 -18.04 27.47
CA ALA A 88 5.03 -17.25 28.69
C ALA A 88 4.68 -15.79 28.38
N THR A 89 5.37 -15.17 27.41
CA THR A 89 5.08 -13.77 27.02
C THR A 89 3.69 -13.62 26.40
N LYS A 90 3.20 -14.63 25.66
CA LYS A 90 1.80 -14.67 25.21
C LYS A 90 0.81 -14.65 26.39
N HIS A 91 1.07 -15.43 27.45
CA HIS A 91 0.23 -15.41 28.64
C HIS A 91 0.27 -14.06 29.36
N PHE A 92 1.43 -13.41 29.45
CA PHE A 92 1.53 -12.08 30.04
C PHE A 92 0.72 -11.04 29.27
N ILE A 93 0.78 -11.05 27.94
CA ILE A 93 -0.03 -10.15 27.11
C ILE A 93 -1.53 -10.45 27.25
N ALA A 94 -1.94 -11.71 27.30
CA ALA A 94 -3.35 -12.05 27.51
C ALA A 94 -3.88 -11.56 28.86
N ASN A 95 -3.02 -11.53 29.89
CA ASN A 95 -3.36 -11.01 31.21
C ASN A 95 -3.45 -9.47 31.23
N ASP A 96 -2.48 -8.78 30.64
CA ASP A 96 -2.43 -7.31 30.62
C ASP A 96 -3.44 -6.68 29.65
N PHE A 97 -3.70 -7.35 28.54
CA PHE A 97 -4.54 -6.87 27.44
C PHE A 97 -5.66 -7.89 27.17
N PRO A 98 -6.69 -7.98 28.05
CA PRO A 98 -7.75 -8.98 27.93
C PRO A 98 -8.48 -8.88 26.59
N GLY A 99 -8.76 -10.04 25.99
CA GLY A 99 -9.35 -10.14 24.65
C GLY A 99 -8.32 -10.14 23.50
N THR A 100 -7.02 -10.05 23.80
CA THR A 100 -5.96 -10.20 22.81
C THR A 100 -5.58 -11.67 22.64
N ASP A 101 -5.75 -12.21 21.43
CA ASP A 101 -5.22 -13.53 21.07
C ASP A 101 -4.11 -13.42 20.02
N LEU A 102 -2.87 -13.43 20.52
CA LEU A 102 -1.68 -13.52 19.69
C LEU A 102 -1.52 -14.94 19.16
N SER A 103 -1.38 -15.10 17.84
CA SER A 103 -0.99 -16.39 17.27
C SER A 103 0.48 -16.69 17.62
N LEU A 104 0.78 -17.95 17.94
CA LEU A 104 2.14 -18.48 17.99
C LEU A 104 2.61 -18.84 16.58
#